data_AF-A0A956I875-F1
#
_entry.id   AF-A0A956I875-F1
#
_cell.length_a   1.000
_cell.length_b   1.000
_cell.length_c   1.000
_cell.angle_alpha   90.00
_cell.angle_beta   90.00
_cell.angle_gamma   90.00
#
_symmetry.space_group_name_H-M   'P 1'
#
loop_
_entity.id
_entity.type
_entity.pdbx_description
1 polymer ?
#
loop_
_entity_poly.entity_id
_entity_poly.type
_entity_poly.pdbx_seq_one_letter_code
_entity_poly.pdbx_strand_id
1 'polypeptide(L)'
;ETPVTPEAPPAPRRDKEREKVEAELAGEPEAQQATLALADECDTGLTTSCVALAAAWEAGEGVRASEGKARRLYRAACRRAGEGCLDAARLHGDQAGPYYARGCEAGLAEACRRWAQARPDEAAQAREKGCALGWIEACDQPVEGCGGPLSRCLERARALQTRQPAQARRLAAIGCRDATVAGCGLYAELLRAEDPLAAQVAYEWACTAGDPTACRTLLDGSFEIDAVTRARATQRLAAIARSSAP
;
A
#
# COMPACT_ATOMS: atom_id res chain seq x y z
N GLU A 1 -27.37 -53.63 -10.79
CA GLU A 1 -26.87 -52.39 -11.40
C GLU A 1 -26.32 -51.52 -10.27
N THR A 2 -25.01 -51.28 -10.25
CA THR A 2 -24.39 -50.33 -9.31
C THR A 2 -24.48 -48.93 -9.90
N PRO A 3 -24.84 -47.89 -9.10
CA PRO A 3 -24.95 -46.54 -9.62
C PRO A 3 -23.54 -45.98 -9.90
N VAL A 4 -23.29 -45.58 -11.14
CA VAL A 4 -22.12 -44.77 -11.49
C VAL A 4 -22.42 -43.32 -11.10
N THR A 5 -21.79 -42.82 -10.04
CA THR A 5 -21.79 -41.39 -9.74
C THR A 5 -20.89 -40.66 -10.75
N PRO A 6 -21.33 -39.53 -11.34
CA PRO A 6 -20.51 -38.78 -12.26
C PRO A 6 -19.33 -38.14 -11.52
N GLU A 7 -18.11 -38.42 -11.97
CA GLU A 7 -16.89 -37.79 -11.49
C GLU A 7 -16.94 -36.28 -11.75
N ALA A 8 -16.65 -35.49 -10.70
CA ALA A 8 -16.51 -34.05 -10.83
C ALA A 8 -15.29 -33.73 -11.74
N PRO A 9 -15.37 -32.71 -12.60
CA PRO A 9 -14.26 -32.34 -13.47
C PRO A 9 -13.03 -31.95 -12.63
N PRO A 10 -11.81 -32.31 -13.06
CA PRO A 10 -10.59 -31.98 -12.33
C PRO A 10 -10.44 -30.47 -12.19
N ALA A 11 -10.07 -30.01 -11.00
CA ALA A 11 -9.77 -28.60 -10.75
C ALA A 11 -8.66 -28.13 -11.72
N PRO A 12 -8.74 -26.91 -12.26
CA PRO A 12 -7.72 -26.38 -13.16
C PRO A 12 -6.36 -26.40 -12.43
N ARG A 13 -5.33 -26.94 -13.09
CA ARG A 13 -3.96 -26.94 -12.58
C ARG A 13 -3.56 -25.48 -12.36
N ARG A 14 -3.37 -25.10 -11.09
CA ARG A 14 -2.78 -23.80 -10.78
C ARG A 14 -1.31 -23.94 -11.10
N ASP A 15 -0.86 -23.36 -12.22
CA ASP A 15 0.57 -23.29 -12.53
C ASP A 15 1.26 -22.48 -11.42
N LYS A 16 1.89 -23.19 -10.47
CA LYS A 16 2.51 -22.60 -9.28
C LYS A 16 3.64 -21.66 -9.69
N GLU A 17 3.73 -20.49 -9.06
CA GLU A 17 4.82 -19.55 -9.32
C GLU A 17 6.17 -20.16 -8.93
N ARG A 18 6.21 -21.03 -7.90
CA ARG A 18 7.42 -21.74 -7.52
C ARG A 18 8.03 -22.57 -8.66
N GLU A 19 7.21 -23.34 -9.37
CA GLU A 19 7.66 -24.18 -10.49
C GLU A 19 8.25 -23.33 -11.64
N LYS A 20 7.66 -22.15 -11.89
CA LYS A 20 8.14 -21.19 -12.90
C LYS A 20 9.47 -20.55 -12.51
N VAL A 21 9.72 -20.38 -11.22
CA VAL A 21 10.98 -19.85 -10.68
C VAL A 21 12.07 -20.91 -10.76
N GLU A 22 11.81 -22.15 -10.33
CA GLU A 22 12.78 -23.26 -10.35
C GLU A 22 13.38 -23.50 -11.75
N ALA A 23 12.57 -23.37 -12.79
CA ALA A 23 13.00 -23.55 -14.18
C ALA A 23 14.00 -22.48 -14.68
N GLU A 24 14.18 -21.39 -13.93
CA GLU A 24 14.76 -20.13 -14.42
C GLU A 24 15.74 -19.51 -13.42
N LEU A 25 16.11 -20.27 -12.38
CA LEU A 25 17.06 -19.86 -11.36
C LEU A 25 18.37 -19.39 -11.99
N ALA A 26 18.88 -18.27 -11.49
CA ALA A 26 20.14 -17.69 -11.90
C ALA A 26 20.76 -16.86 -10.77
N GLY A 27 22.07 -16.62 -10.84
CA GLY A 27 22.80 -15.86 -9.82
C GLY A 27 23.10 -16.68 -8.57
N GLU A 28 23.36 -15.98 -7.46
CA GLU A 28 23.83 -16.57 -6.21
C GLU A 28 22.76 -17.44 -5.52
N PRO A 29 23.16 -18.53 -4.81
CA PRO A 29 22.22 -19.44 -4.14
C PRO A 29 21.28 -18.75 -3.14
N GLU A 30 21.76 -17.73 -2.44
CA GLU A 30 20.94 -16.97 -1.47
C GLU A 30 19.80 -16.22 -2.17
N ALA A 31 20.08 -15.57 -3.31
CA ALA A 31 19.07 -14.87 -4.10
C ALA A 31 18.05 -15.85 -4.72
N GLN A 32 18.52 -17.02 -5.17
CA GLN A 32 17.67 -18.10 -5.66
C GLN A 32 16.71 -18.58 -4.56
N GLN A 33 17.23 -18.83 -3.36
CA GLN A 33 16.44 -19.28 -2.22
C GLN A 33 15.41 -18.23 -1.79
N ALA A 34 15.81 -16.94 -1.74
CA ALA A 34 14.89 -15.85 -1.45
C ALA A 34 13.76 -15.77 -2.48
N THR A 35 14.06 -15.91 -3.77
CA THR A 35 13.06 -15.85 -4.84
C THR A 35 12.10 -17.03 -4.81
N LEU A 36 12.59 -18.22 -4.47
CA LEU A 36 11.74 -19.40 -4.26
C LEU A 36 10.79 -19.20 -3.08
N ALA A 37 11.26 -18.65 -1.96
CA ALA A 37 10.41 -18.34 -0.81
C ALA A 37 9.32 -17.33 -1.17
N LEU A 38 9.65 -16.28 -1.93
CA LEU A 38 8.66 -15.32 -2.43
C LEU A 38 7.60 -15.97 -3.33
N ALA A 39 7.99 -16.97 -4.13
CA ALA A 39 7.09 -17.71 -4.98
C ALA A 39 6.13 -18.61 -4.19
N ASP A 40 6.65 -19.32 -3.19
CA ASP A 40 5.85 -20.12 -2.25
C ASP A 40 4.80 -19.24 -1.55
N GLU A 41 5.22 -18.10 -0.99
CA GLU A 41 4.32 -17.16 -0.33
C GLU A 41 3.29 -16.57 -1.31
N CYS A 42 3.71 -16.22 -2.52
CA CYS A 42 2.78 -15.72 -3.54
C CYS A 42 1.72 -16.77 -3.90
N ASP A 43 2.11 -18.04 -4.01
CA ASP A 43 1.20 -19.17 -4.27
C ASP A 43 0.18 -19.38 -3.14
N THR A 44 0.52 -19.03 -1.89
CA THR A 44 -0.46 -19.01 -0.78
C THR A 44 -1.45 -17.85 -0.83
N GLY A 45 -1.24 -16.88 -1.74
CA GLY A 45 -2.04 -15.68 -1.83
C GLY A 45 -1.52 -14.54 -0.95
N LEU A 46 -0.23 -14.48 -0.65
CA LEU A 46 0.36 -13.29 -0.04
C LEU A 46 0.73 -12.27 -1.14
N THR A 47 -0.07 -11.19 -1.28
CA THR A 47 0.04 -10.27 -2.44
C THR A 47 1.35 -9.51 -2.44
N THR A 48 1.84 -9.20 -1.24
CA THR A 48 3.10 -8.52 -1.00
C THR A 48 4.28 -9.32 -1.57
N SER A 49 4.28 -10.64 -1.38
CA SER A 49 5.30 -11.54 -1.91
C SER A 49 5.19 -11.70 -3.43
N CYS A 50 3.98 -11.65 -4.00
CA CYS A 50 3.81 -11.59 -5.46
C CYS A 50 4.42 -10.33 -6.09
N VAL A 51 4.30 -9.17 -5.43
CA VAL A 51 4.91 -7.91 -5.87
C VAL A 51 6.44 -7.98 -5.76
N ALA A 52 6.96 -8.53 -4.65
CA ALA A 52 8.40 -8.72 -4.48
C ALA A 52 8.97 -9.72 -5.50
N LEU A 53 8.26 -10.81 -5.77
CA LEU A 53 8.62 -11.76 -6.83
C LEU A 53 8.63 -11.08 -8.21
N ALA A 54 7.65 -10.21 -8.49
CA ALA A 54 7.63 -9.43 -9.73
C ALA A 54 8.85 -8.51 -9.86
N ALA A 55 9.27 -7.87 -8.76
CA ALA A 55 10.48 -7.07 -8.72
C ALA A 55 11.75 -7.91 -8.96
N ALA A 56 11.83 -9.11 -8.35
CA ALA A 56 12.93 -10.04 -8.59
C ALA A 56 13.02 -10.47 -10.06
N TRP A 57 11.88 -10.74 -10.71
CA TRP A 57 11.85 -10.97 -12.16
C TRP A 57 12.28 -9.76 -12.98
N GLU A 58 11.96 -8.54 -12.57
CA GLU A 58 12.37 -7.32 -13.31
C GLU A 58 13.88 -7.09 -13.20
N ALA A 59 14.44 -7.26 -12.00
CA ALA A 59 15.85 -7.05 -11.72
C ALA A 59 16.75 -8.24 -12.10
N GLY A 60 16.19 -9.45 -12.23
CA GLY A 60 16.96 -10.68 -12.40
C GLY A 60 17.63 -11.16 -11.11
N GLU A 61 17.00 -10.89 -9.96
CA GLU A 61 17.49 -11.34 -8.65
C GLU A 61 17.06 -12.79 -8.43
N GLY A 62 18.02 -13.72 -8.33
CA GLY A 62 17.75 -15.14 -8.11
C GLY A 62 17.13 -15.89 -9.29
N VAL A 63 16.77 -15.18 -10.37
CA VAL A 63 16.18 -15.71 -11.60
C VAL A 63 16.68 -14.94 -12.82
N ARG A 64 16.57 -15.50 -14.02
CA ARG A 64 16.81 -14.73 -15.25
C ARG A 64 15.75 -13.63 -15.40
N ALA A 65 16.22 -12.39 -15.59
CA ALA A 65 15.35 -11.23 -15.73
C ALA A 65 14.28 -11.43 -16.83
N SER A 66 13.04 -11.09 -16.53
CA SER A 66 11.90 -11.25 -17.42
C SER A 66 10.81 -10.23 -17.13
N GLU A 67 10.80 -9.15 -17.91
CA GLU A 67 9.81 -8.08 -17.80
C GLU A 67 8.37 -8.60 -18.04
N GLY A 68 8.19 -9.62 -18.90
CA GLY A 68 6.90 -10.25 -19.14
C GLY A 68 6.33 -10.96 -17.90
N LYS A 69 7.18 -11.65 -17.13
CA LYS A 69 6.79 -12.32 -15.88
C LYS A 69 6.51 -11.29 -14.78
N ALA A 70 7.36 -10.26 -14.67
CA ALA A 70 7.13 -9.13 -13.77
C ALA A 70 5.78 -8.45 -14.05
N ARG A 71 5.50 -8.09 -15.31
CA ARG A 71 4.21 -7.52 -15.74
C ARG A 71 3.02 -8.39 -15.35
N ARG A 72 3.09 -9.71 -15.56
CA ARG A 72 2.01 -10.64 -15.20
C ARG A 72 1.73 -10.59 -13.70
N LEU A 73 2.77 -10.66 -12.88
CA LEU A 73 2.67 -10.69 -11.43
C LEU A 73 2.17 -9.36 -10.85
N TYR A 74 2.70 -8.22 -11.29
CA TYR A 74 2.19 -6.91 -10.85
C TYR A 74 0.71 -6.71 -11.20
N ARG A 75 0.29 -7.09 -12.41
CA ARG A 75 -1.13 -7.03 -12.79
C ARG A 75 -2.00 -7.95 -11.92
N ALA A 76 -1.53 -9.16 -11.63
CA ALA A 76 -2.25 -10.11 -10.79
C ALA A 76 -2.38 -9.60 -9.35
N ALA A 77 -1.29 -9.07 -8.79
CA ALA A 77 -1.26 -8.46 -7.47
C ALA A 77 -2.22 -7.26 -7.38
N CYS A 78 -2.16 -6.36 -8.36
CA CYS A 78 -3.04 -5.20 -8.44
C CYS A 78 -4.52 -5.58 -8.46
N ARG A 79 -4.89 -6.59 -9.27
CA ARG A 79 -6.29 -7.05 -9.31
C ARG A 79 -6.73 -7.61 -7.96
N ARG A 80 -5.87 -8.38 -7.28
CA ARG A 80 -6.25 -9.16 -6.11
C ARG A 80 -6.44 -8.31 -4.86
N ALA A 81 -5.49 -7.43 -4.56
CA ALA A 81 -5.58 -6.59 -3.35
C ALA A 81 -5.05 -5.16 -3.56
N GLY A 82 -4.62 -4.82 -4.78
CA GLY A 82 -4.20 -3.47 -5.15
C GLY A 82 -2.70 -3.21 -4.94
N GLU A 83 -2.02 -4.05 -4.17
CA GLU A 83 -0.56 -4.04 -4.14
C GLU A 83 -0.01 -4.32 -5.54
N GLY A 84 0.93 -3.50 -6.01
CA GLY A 84 1.46 -3.60 -7.37
C GLY A 84 0.68 -2.82 -8.43
N CYS A 85 -0.40 -2.10 -8.10
CA CYS A 85 -1.10 -1.26 -9.10
C CYS A 85 -0.22 -0.13 -9.66
N LEU A 86 0.60 0.51 -8.82
CA LEU A 86 1.54 1.54 -9.29
C LEU A 86 2.62 0.95 -10.22
N ASP A 87 3.15 -0.22 -9.87
CA ASP A 87 4.12 -0.93 -10.70
C ASP A 87 3.49 -1.43 -12.02
N ALA A 88 2.26 -1.94 -11.96
CA ALA A 88 1.49 -2.35 -13.14
C ALA A 88 1.23 -1.13 -14.05
N ALA A 89 0.81 0.01 -13.49
CA ALA A 89 0.60 1.25 -14.21
C ALA A 89 1.87 1.70 -14.94
N ARG A 90 3.02 1.72 -14.25
CA ARG A 90 4.33 2.08 -14.84
C ARG A 90 4.65 1.24 -16.08
N LEU A 91 4.36 -0.06 -16.02
CA LEU A 91 4.66 -0.99 -17.12
C LEU A 91 3.66 -0.93 -18.29
N HIS A 92 2.57 -0.17 -18.18
CA HIS A 92 1.49 -0.09 -19.19
C HIS A 92 1.36 1.30 -19.84
N GLY A 93 2.21 2.27 -19.52
CA GLY A 93 2.29 3.57 -20.19
C GLY A 93 0.93 4.26 -20.31
N ASP A 94 0.48 4.51 -21.55
CA ASP A 94 -0.80 5.17 -21.85
C ASP A 94 -2.02 4.43 -21.30
N GLN A 95 -1.93 3.12 -21.03
CA GLN A 95 -2.99 2.32 -20.43
C GLN A 95 -2.92 2.26 -18.89
N ALA A 96 -2.18 3.17 -18.26
CA ALA A 96 -1.99 3.23 -16.81
C ALA A 96 -3.26 3.64 -16.03
N GLY A 97 -4.17 4.42 -16.64
CA GLY A 97 -5.34 5.01 -15.98
C GLY A 97 -6.17 4.03 -15.12
N PRO A 98 -6.61 2.88 -15.66
CA PRO A 98 -7.36 1.89 -14.89
C PRO A 98 -6.60 1.30 -13.70
N TYR A 99 -5.27 1.15 -13.80
CA TYR A 99 -4.45 0.67 -12.69
C TYR A 99 -4.35 1.71 -11.57
N TYR A 100 -4.25 3.01 -11.91
CA TYR A 100 -4.29 4.07 -10.90
C TYR A 100 -5.65 4.14 -10.19
N ALA A 101 -6.75 4.03 -10.93
CA ALA A 101 -8.09 3.99 -10.33
C ALA A 101 -8.23 2.81 -9.36
N ARG A 102 -7.87 1.59 -9.80
CA ARG A 102 -7.90 0.39 -8.95
C ARG A 102 -7.00 0.50 -7.73
N GLY A 103 -5.81 1.09 -7.89
CA GLY A 103 -4.88 1.35 -6.79
C GLY A 103 -5.45 2.34 -5.78
N CYS A 104 -6.11 3.39 -6.25
CA CYS A 104 -6.78 4.37 -5.40
C CYS A 104 -7.92 3.71 -4.61
N GLU A 105 -8.73 2.86 -5.26
CA GLU A 105 -9.77 2.06 -4.60
C GLU A 105 -9.20 1.07 -3.57
N ALA A 106 -7.95 0.64 -3.75
CA ALA A 106 -7.24 -0.20 -2.79
C ALA A 106 -6.55 0.58 -1.67
N GLY A 107 -6.78 1.90 -1.56
CA GLY A 107 -6.22 2.71 -0.48
C GLY A 107 -4.83 3.29 -0.75
N LEU A 108 -4.35 3.29 -2.00
CA LEU A 108 -3.08 3.90 -2.36
C LEU A 108 -3.25 5.39 -2.67
N ALA A 109 -2.92 6.28 -1.73
CA ALA A 109 -3.02 7.73 -1.93
C ALA A 109 -2.25 8.22 -3.18
N GLU A 110 -1.06 7.67 -3.42
CA GLU A 110 -0.27 7.98 -4.62
C GLU A 110 -0.98 7.57 -5.91
N ALA A 111 -1.71 6.45 -5.91
CA ALA A 111 -2.47 6.05 -7.07
C ALA A 111 -3.63 7.01 -7.34
N CYS A 112 -4.25 7.57 -6.29
CA CYS A 112 -5.25 8.64 -6.46
C CYS A 112 -4.67 9.90 -7.11
N ARG A 113 -3.45 10.30 -6.73
CA ARG A 113 -2.74 11.44 -7.35
C ARG A 113 -2.52 11.22 -8.84
N ARG A 114 -1.95 10.06 -9.19
CA ARG A 114 -1.66 9.68 -10.58
C ARG A 114 -2.95 9.49 -11.39
N TRP A 115 -4.01 8.97 -10.78
CA TRP A 115 -5.32 8.84 -11.43
C TRP A 115 -5.91 10.21 -11.79
N ALA A 116 -5.90 11.16 -10.84
CA ALA A 116 -6.40 12.51 -11.08
C ALA A 116 -5.65 13.22 -12.23
N GLN A 117 -4.35 12.97 -12.36
CA GLN A 117 -3.52 13.50 -13.44
C GLN A 117 -3.79 12.79 -14.78
N ALA A 118 -3.88 11.46 -14.77
CA ALA A 118 -4.03 10.65 -15.97
C ALA A 118 -5.45 10.70 -16.56
N ARG A 119 -6.48 11.01 -15.75
CA ARG A 119 -7.89 11.05 -16.17
C ARG A 119 -8.57 12.30 -15.60
N PRO A 120 -8.44 13.46 -16.27
CA PRO A 120 -8.99 14.74 -15.79
C PRO A 120 -10.50 14.71 -15.51
N ASP A 121 -11.27 13.98 -16.31
CA ASP A 121 -12.72 13.84 -16.14
C ASP A 121 -13.11 13.11 -14.84
N GLU A 122 -12.19 12.34 -14.25
CA GLU A 122 -12.36 11.59 -13.01
C GLU A 122 -11.59 12.22 -11.83
N ALA A 123 -10.95 13.38 -12.05
CA ALA A 123 -10.03 13.98 -11.08
C ALA A 123 -10.73 14.36 -9.76
N ALA A 124 -11.97 14.82 -9.80
CA ALA A 124 -12.72 15.17 -8.59
C ALA A 124 -12.91 13.94 -7.68
N GLN A 125 -13.32 12.81 -8.26
CA GLN A 125 -13.49 11.54 -7.55
C GLN A 125 -12.15 11.03 -6.98
N ALA A 126 -11.09 11.10 -7.78
CA ALA A 126 -9.76 10.71 -7.35
C ALA A 126 -9.25 11.58 -6.19
N ARG A 127 -9.52 12.89 -6.22
CA ARG A 127 -9.14 13.84 -5.16
C ARG A 127 -9.91 13.59 -3.87
N GLU A 128 -11.21 13.36 -3.94
CA GLU A 128 -12.02 13.03 -2.76
C GLU A 128 -11.48 11.78 -2.04
N LYS A 129 -11.28 10.68 -2.79
CA LYS A 129 -10.70 9.44 -2.24
C LYS A 129 -9.28 9.64 -1.75
N GLY A 130 -8.47 10.35 -2.52
CA GLY A 130 -7.09 10.67 -2.15
C GLY A 130 -7.00 11.47 -0.86
N CYS A 131 -7.91 12.43 -0.65
CA CYS A 131 -7.99 13.20 0.58
C CYS A 131 -8.23 12.29 1.79
N ALA A 132 -9.18 11.36 1.70
CA ALA A 132 -9.42 10.38 2.77
C ALA A 132 -8.16 9.55 3.07
N LEU A 133 -7.36 9.25 2.04
CA LEU A 133 -6.11 8.49 2.14
C LEU A 133 -4.87 9.33 2.49
N GLY A 134 -5.02 10.62 2.78
CA GLY A 134 -3.91 11.48 3.22
C GLY A 134 -3.19 12.28 2.14
N TRP A 135 -3.73 12.34 0.92
CA TRP A 135 -3.36 13.39 -0.03
C TRP A 135 -3.98 14.73 0.41
N ILE A 136 -3.35 15.42 1.36
CA ILE A 136 -3.88 16.64 1.98
C ILE A 136 -4.16 17.75 0.97
N GLU A 137 -3.34 17.88 -0.07
CA GLU A 137 -3.52 18.89 -1.12
C GLU A 137 -4.78 18.63 -1.98
N ALA A 138 -5.37 17.44 -1.89
CA ALA A 138 -6.68 17.15 -2.48
C ALA A 138 -7.88 17.47 -1.57
N CYS A 139 -7.66 17.76 -0.29
CA CYS A 139 -8.71 18.07 0.67
C CYS A 139 -9.20 19.51 0.56
N ASP A 140 -9.78 19.91 -0.58
CA ASP A 140 -10.26 21.28 -0.79
C ASP A 140 -11.69 21.52 -0.28
N GLN A 141 -12.47 20.45 -0.05
CA GLN A 141 -13.81 20.55 0.49
C GLN A 141 -13.81 20.94 1.98
N PRO A 142 -14.78 21.75 2.43
CA PRO A 142 -14.89 22.13 3.83
C PRO A 142 -15.24 20.92 4.70
N VAL A 143 -14.52 20.79 5.82
CA VAL A 143 -14.77 19.75 6.84
C VAL A 143 -15.39 20.39 8.07
N GLU A 144 -16.46 19.77 8.58
CA GLU A 144 -17.14 20.21 9.79
C GLU A 144 -16.16 20.28 10.98
N GLY A 145 -16.21 21.37 11.75
CA GLY A 145 -15.28 21.63 12.86
C GLY A 145 -13.92 22.21 12.45
N CYS A 146 -13.51 22.09 11.19
CA CYS A 146 -12.23 22.65 10.71
C CYS A 146 -12.31 24.13 10.36
N GLY A 147 -13.51 24.64 10.06
CA GLY A 147 -13.71 26.01 9.60
C GLY A 147 -13.10 26.25 8.23
N GLY A 148 -13.05 25.21 7.39
CA GLY A 148 -12.33 25.19 6.12
C GLY A 148 -11.93 23.77 5.73
N PRO A 149 -10.95 23.61 4.82
CA PRO A 149 -10.44 22.30 4.42
C PRO A 149 -9.77 21.56 5.59
N LEU A 150 -9.58 20.24 5.42
CA LEU A 150 -8.93 19.40 6.43
C LEU A 150 -7.53 19.90 6.81
N SER A 151 -6.77 20.46 5.86
CA SER A 151 -5.46 21.08 6.11
C SER A 151 -5.51 22.10 7.24
N ARG A 152 -6.57 22.91 7.32
CA ARG A 152 -6.76 23.93 8.37
C ARG A 152 -6.90 23.31 9.76
N CYS A 153 -7.54 22.14 9.87
CA CYS A 153 -7.59 21.39 11.13
C CYS A 153 -6.19 20.95 11.56
N LEU A 154 -5.44 20.35 10.64
CA LEU A 154 -4.11 19.81 10.92
C LEU A 154 -3.10 20.91 11.28
N GLU A 155 -3.15 22.05 10.60
CA GLU A 155 -2.36 23.24 10.92
C GLU A 155 -2.66 23.77 12.33
N ARG A 156 -3.95 23.91 12.67
CA ARG A 156 -4.37 24.35 14.01
C ARG A 156 -3.96 23.35 15.08
N ALA A 157 -4.07 22.05 14.81
CA ALA A 157 -3.64 21.00 15.72
C ALA A 157 -2.14 21.11 16.03
N ARG A 158 -1.29 21.23 14.99
CA ARG A 158 0.17 21.44 15.15
C ARG A 158 0.48 22.70 15.96
N ALA A 159 -0.19 23.81 15.68
CA ALA A 159 0.01 25.07 16.41
C ALA A 159 -0.35 24.98 17.91
N LEU A 160 -1.29 24.11 18.26
CA LEU A 160 -1.78 23.92 19.63
C LEU A 160 -1.05 22.83 20.41
N GLN A 161 -0.18 22.03 19.76
CA GLN A 161 0.37 20.80 20.32
C GLN A 161 1.01 20.96 21.70
N THR A 162 1.70 22.08 21.94
CA THR A 162 2.40 22.35 23.22
C THR A 162 1.54 23.08 24.24
N ARG A 163 0.66 23.98 23.78
CA ARG A 163 -0.13 24.86 24.66
C ARG A 163 -1.45 24.24 25.10
N GLN A 164 -2.08 23.47 24.21
CA GLN A 164 -3.40 22.88 24.42
C GLN A 164 -3.47 21.48 23.79
N PRO A 165 -2.73 20.49 24.34
CA PRO A 165 -2.58 19.17 23.72
C PRO A 165 -3.91 18.44 23.55
N ALA A 166 -4.86 18.58 24.48
CA ALA A 166 -6.18 17.99 24.35
C ALA A 166 -6.99 18.59 23.18
N GLN A 167 -6.86 19.89 22.93
CA GLN A 167 -7.52 20.53 21.77
C GLN A 167 -6.84 20.13 20.46
N ALA A 168 -5.50 20.08 20.46
CA ALA A 168 -4.72 19.60 19.32
C ALA A 168 -5.14 18.18 18.92
N ARG A 169 -5.25 17.27 19.89
CA ARG A 169 -5.71 15.88 19.67
C ARG A 169 -7.10 15.84 19.07
N ARG A 170 -8.06 16.60 19.60
CA ARG A 170 -9.43 16.65 19.05
C ARG A 170 -9.46 17.10 17.59
N LEU A 171 -8.64 18.08 17.21
CA LEU A 171 -8.56 18.56 15.83
C LEU A 171 -7.87 17.54 14.91
N ALA A 172 -6.78 16.92 15.36
CA ALA A 172 -6.08 15.89 14.59
C ALA A 172 -6.95 14.62 14.41
N ALA A 173 -7.77 14.27 15.40
CA ALA A 173 -8.71 13.15 15.34
C ALA A 173 -9.77 13.31 14.22
N ILE A 174 -10.11 14.53 13.80
CA ILE A 174 -11.00 14.75 12.64
C ILE A 174 -10.37 14.20 11.36
N GLY A 175 -9.04 14.27 11.23
CA GLY A 175 -8.31 13.67 10.11
C GLY A 175 -7.95 12.20 10.33
N CYS A 176 -8.25 11.62 11.49
CA CYS A 176 -7.96 10.23 11.82
C CYS A 176 -9.22 9.55 12.39
N ARG A 177 -10.22 9.36 11.53
CA ARG A 177 -11.49 8.74 11.89
C ARG A 177 -12.15 8.09 10.67
N ASP A 178 -12.92 7.04 10.92
CA ASP A 178 -13.68 6.33 9.89
C ASP A 178 -12.76 5.92 8.72
N ALA A 179 -13.05 6.34 7.48
CA ALA A 179 -12.21 6.07 6.32
C ALA A 179 -11.09 7.11 6.11
N THR A 180 -11.00 8.16 6.94
CA THR A 180 -10.04 9.24 6.79
C THR A 180 -8.80 8.99 7.65
N VAL A 181 -7.67 8.80 6.99
CA VAL A 181 -6.36 8.49 7.60
C VAL A 181 -5.35 9.63 7.46
N ALA A 182 -5.74 10.70 6.80
CA ALA A 182 -4.95 11.89 6.48
C ALA A 182 -4.28 12.59 7.66
N GLY A 183 -4.92 12.60 8.82
CA GLY A 183 -4.45 13.19 10.06
C GLY A 183 -3.86 12.17 11.04
N CYS A 184 -3.80 10.88 10.68
CA CYS A 184 -3.42 9.84 11.64
C CYS A 184 -1.98 9.95 12.12
N GLY A 185 -1.03 10.39 11.30
CA GLY A 185 0.36 10.61 11.74
C GLY A 185 0.45 11.67 12.85
N LEU A 186 -0.19 12.83 12.65
CA LEU A 186 -0.23 13.90 13.66
C LEU A 186 -1.02 13.47 14.91
N TYR A 187 -2.14 12.76 14.72
CA TYR A 187 -2.92 12.27 15.84
C TYR A 187 -2.12 11.27 16.69
N ALA A 188 -1.39 10.36 16.05
CA ALA A 188 -0.49 9.42 16.68
C ALA A 188 0.61 10.13 17.49
N GLU A 189 1.27 11.12 16.90
CA GLU A 189 2.29 11.95 17.56
C GLU A 189 1.76 12.57 18.86
N LEU A 190 0.53 13.11 18.83
CA LEU A 190 -0.10 13.76 19.98
C LEU A 190 -0.60 12.78 21.05
N LEU A 191 -0.76 11.50 20.71
CA LEU A 191 -1.17 10.43 21.63
C LEU A 191 0.01 9.73 22.31
N ARG A 192 1.23 9.79 21.75
CA ARG A 192 2.38 8.97 22.19
C ARG A 192 2.60 8.92 23.71
N ALA A 193 2.42 10.05 24.40
CA ALA A 193 2.66 10.16 25.83
C ALA A 193 1.44 9.77 26.70
N GLU A 194 0.24 9.77 26.13
CA GLU A 194 -1.02 9.54 26.85
C GLU A 194 -1.52 8.10 26.65
N ASP A 195 -1.49 7.63 25.41
CA ASP A 195 -1.93 6.30 25.01
C ASP A 195 -1.01 5.74 23.90
N PRO A 196 0.07 5.05 24.29
CA PRO A 196 1.04 4.49 23.33
C PRO A 196 0.43 3.45 22.39
N LEU A 197 -0.57 2.68 22.85
CA LEU A 197 -1.23 1.67 22.02
C LEU A 197 -2.11 2.33 20.95
N ALA A 198 -2.92 3.33 21.32
CA ALA A 198 -3.68 4.08 20.34
C ALA A 198 -2.78 4.85 19.36
N ALA A 199 -1.63 5.37 19.83
CA ALA A 199 -0.64 5.99 18.97
C ALA A 199 -0.07 4.98 17.94
N GLN A 200 0.26 3.75 18.36
CA GLN A 200 0.73 2.71 17.45
C GLN A 200 -0.29 2.42 16.35
N VAL A 201 -1.56 2.19 16.72
CA VAL A 201 -2.63 1.91 15.76
C VAL A 201 -2.80 3.05 14.76
N ALA A 202 -2.76 4.30 15.22
CA ALA A 202 -2.83 5.46 14.34
C ALA A 202 -1.62 5.56 13.39
N TYR A 203 -0.40 5.24 13.85
CA TYR A 203 0.76 5.14 12.96
C TYR A 203 0.63 4.00 11.94
N GLU A 204 0.06 2.85 12.30
CA GLU A 204 -0.19 1.74 11.37
C GLU A 204 -1.16 2.14 10.26
N TRP A 205 -2.21 2.90 10.59
CA TRP A 205 -3.15 3.45 9.60
C TRP A 205 -2.47 4.47 8.70
N ALA A 206 -1.72 5.42 9.26
CA ALA A 206 -0.98 6.41 8.49
C ALA A 206 0.07 5.76 7.55
N CYS A 207 0.79 4.75 8.03
CA CYS A 207 1.75 4.01 7.20
C CYS A 207 1.05 3.23 6.08
N THR A 208 -0.10 2.60 6.37
CA THR A 208 -0.92 1.92 5.35
C THR A 208 -1.36 2.90 4.26
N ALA A 209 -1.69 4.14 4.65
CA ALA A 209 -2.05 5.24 3.76
C ALA A 209 -0.88 5.77 2.91
N GLY A 210 0.37 5.40 3.27
CA GLY A 210 1.58 5.81 2.57
C GLY A 210 2.32 6.99 3.19
N ASP A 211 2.06 7.34 4.46
CA ASP A 211 2.89 8.29 5.20
C ASP A 211 4.28 7.68 5.50
N PRO A 212 5.37 8.17 4.89
CA PRO A 212 6.70 7.60 5.07
C PRO A 212 7.27 7.90 6.46
N THR A 213 6.81 8.94 7.14
CA THR A 213 7.23 9.24 8.52
C THR A 213 6.60 8.23 9.46
N ALA A 214 5.30 7.97 9.34
CA ALA A 214 4.62 6.95 10.12
C ALA A 214 5.27 5.56 9.94
N CYS A 215 5.54 5.15 8.70
CA CYS A 215 6.19 3.86 8.44
C CYS A 215 7.58 3.78 9.08
N ARG A 216 8.39 4.85 9.01
CA ARG A 216 9.71 4.87 9.67
C ARG A 216 9.59 4.80 11.18
N THR A 217 8.63 5.50 11.77
CA THR A 217 8.41 5.47 13.22
C THR A 217 7.97 4.09 13.73
N LEU A 218 7.19 3.33 12.98
CA LEU A 218 6.88 1.93 13.36
C LEU A 218 8.13 1.03 13.33
N LEU A 219 9.07 1.33 12.44
CA LEU A 219 10.27 0.51 12.22
C LEU A 219 11.46 0.92 13.10
N ASP A 220 11.43 2.08 13.75
CA ASP A 220 12.55 2.62 14.53
C ASP A 220 12.73 2.00 15.93
N GLY A 221 11.85 1.07 16.32
CA GLY A 221 11.85 0.42 17.63
C GLY A 221 11.06 1.15 18.71
N SER A 222 10.35 2.24 18.38
CA SER A 222 9.44 2.94 19.29
C SER A 222 8.24 2.10 19.73
N PHE A 223 7.91 1.03 19.00
CA PHE A 223 6.72 0.21 19.20
C PHE A 223 7.02 -1.28 19.06
N GLU A 224 6.30 -2.11 19.81
CA GLU A 224 6.29 -3.55 19.61
C GLU A 224 5.30 -3.92 18.50
N ILE A 225 5.82 -4.24 17.32
CA ILE A 225 5.03 -4.62 16.14
C ILE A 225 5.29 -6.06 15.72
N ASP A 226 4.25 -6.73 15.22
CA ASP A 226 4.38 -8.09 14.67
C ASP A 226 5.13 -8.12 13.32
N ALA A 227 5.47 -9.33 12.88
CA ALA A 227 6.22 -9.54 11.63
C ALA A 227 5.46 -9.05 10.40
N VAL A 228 4.13 -9.14 10.40
CA VAL A 228 3.27 -8.76 9.26
C VAL A 228 3.27 -7.24 9.09
N THR A 229 3.11 -6.52 10.19
CA THR A 229 3.12 -5.05 10.24
C THR A 229 4.49 -4.52 9.83
N ARG A 230 5.57 -5.14 10.33
CA ARG A 230 6.95 -4.83 9.95
C ARG A 230 7.18 -5.02 8.44
N ALA A 231 6.80 -6.17 7.90
CA ALA A 231 6.95 -6.46 6.47
C ALA A 231 6.17 -5.44 5.61
N ARG A 232 4.92 -5.13 6.01
CA ARG A 232 4.08 -4.14 5.33
C ARG A 232 4.73 -2.75 5.34
N ALA A 233 5.19 -2.27 6.50
CA ALA A 233 5.82 -0.95 6.62
C ALA A 233 7.10 -0.84 5.77
N THR A 234 7.96 -1.86 5.79
CA THR A 234 9.19 -1.91 4.98
C THR A 234 8.87 -1.85 3.49
N GLN A 235 7.90 -2.64 3.03
CA GLN A 235 7.51 -2.66 1.63
C GLN A 235 6.90 -1.33 1.19
N ARG A 236 6.12 -0.67 2.05
CA ARG A 236 5.54 0.65 1.77
C ARG A 236 6.62 1.69 1.54
N LEU A 237 7.65 1.74 2.40
CA LEU A 237 8.79 2.63 2.19
C LEU A 237 9.54 2.32 0.89
N ALA A 238 9.75 1.04 0.57
CA ALA A 238 10.38 0.66 -0.68
C ALA A 238 9.55 1.07 -1.92
N ALA A 239 8.23 0.92 -1.86
CA ALA A 239 7.33 1.34 -2.93
C ALA A 239 7.32 2.88 -3.12
N ILE A 240 7.30 3.63 -2.02
CA ILE A 240 7.39 5.10 -2.05
C ILE A 240 8.70 5.54 -2.69
N ALA A 241 9.82 4.92 -2.30
CA ALA A 241 11.14 5.21 -2.87
C ALA A 241 11.18 4.96 -4.39
N ARG A 242 10.61 3.84 -4.87
CA ARG A 242 10.53 3.55 -6.32
C ARG A 242 9.63 4.53 -7.07
N SER A 243 8.52 4.97 -6.48
CA SER A 243 7.59 5.92 -7.11
C SER A 243 8.10 7.37 -7.18
N SER A 244 9.10 7.69 -6.34
CA SER A 244 9.75 9.00 -6.25
C SER A 244 10.99 9.10 -7.14
N ALA A 245 11.41 7.99 -7.77
CA ALA A 245 12.46 7.98 -8.77
C ALA A 245 11.94 8.68 -10.05
N PRO A 246 12.73 9.58 -10.66
CA PRO A 246 12.33 10.36 -11.82
C PRO A 246 12.03 9.50 -13.06
#